data_AF-A0A821VCM1-F1
#
_entry.id   AF-A0A821VCM1-F1
#
_cell.length_a   1.000
_cell.length_b   1.000
_cell.length_c   1.000
_cell.angle_alpha   90.00
_cell.angle_beta   90.00
_cell.angle_gamma   90.00
#
_symmetry.space_group_name_H-M   'P 1'
#
loop_
_entity.id
_entity.type
_entity.pdbx_description
1 polymer ?
#
loop_
_entity_poly.entity_id
_entity_poly.type
_entity_poly.pdbx_seq_one_letter_code
_entity_poly.pdbx_strand_id
1 'polypeptide(L)'
;MTGRSILLISLFSIIVNNCYVYSRALTFTEQQIELCINQDIKRQPVIIDTDTDVDDLWAIHYILNVPTVDVLAITTVGNGYSKPFYSGSNVLTFLDLIGCSNSVAVGYGVNLPLMSSGFVIPSSLLDVIDSYMTAASCLNQSANIFLQPSPFSAIELIKLSLKYSKIPVDILVLGTMTNIATAISEDRSIISKIGTLYFSGGQFKSINSYPSLVPNLTIVNYPYSEETTDGSPNAYL
;
A
#
# COMPACT_ATOMS: atom_id res chain seq x y z
N MET A 1 2.41 -17.26 -24.97
CA MET A 1 1.41 -16.47 -24.23
C MET A 1 1.14 -17.20 -22.92
N THR A 2 1.87 -16.85 -21.87
CA THR A 2 1.78 -17.50 -20.56
C THR A 2 1.30 -16.46 -19.55
N GLY A 3 0.01 -16.49 -19.25
CA GLY A 3 -0.59 -15.67 -18.21
C GLY A 3 -0.07 -16.12 -16.85
N ARG A 4 0.54 -15.21 -16.10
CA ARG A 4 0.79 -15.39 -14.67
C ARG A 4 -0.41 -14.80 -13.92
N SER A 5 -1.30 -15.66 -13.47
CA SER A 5 -2.30 -15.31 -12.46
C SER A 5 -1.60 -15.32 -11.10
N ILE A 6 -1.36 -14.14 -10.53
CA ILE A 6 -0.97 -14.02 -9.12
C ILE A 6 -2.26 -14.09 -8.31
N LEU A 7 -2.37 -15.17 -7.54
CA LEU A 7 -3.50 -15.43 -6.66
C LEU A 7 -3.41 -14.49 -5.46
N LEU A 8 -4.14 -13.38 -5.49
CA LEU A 8 -4.43 -12.56 -4.31
C LEU A 8 -5.38 -13.36 -3.42
N ILE A 9 -4.81 -14.18 -2.51
CA ILE A 9 -5.57 -14.79 -1.43
C ILE A 9 -5.89 -13.67 -0.43
N SER A 10 -7.17 -13.47 -0.15
CA SER A 10 -7.70 -12.57 0.87
C SER A 10 -6.95 -12.76 2.21
N LEU A 11 -6.17 -11.76 2.61
CA LEU A 11 -5.30 -11.76 3.80
C LEU A 11 -6.06 -11.87 5.13
N PHE A 12 -7.39 -11.80 5.14
CA PHE A 12 -8.20 -11.80 6.36
C PHE A 12 -8.28 -13.15 7.10
N SER A 13 -7.96 -14.28 6.46
CA SER A 13 -8.00 -15.60 7.13
C SER A 13 -6.71 -15.98 7.86
N ILE A 14 -5.66 -15.15 7.79
CA ILE A 14 -4.33 -15.48 8.35
C ILE A 14 -4.20 -15.10 9.83
N ILE A 15 -5.15 -14.34 10.38
CA ILE A 15 -5.03 -13.75 11.73
C ILE A 15 -5.32 -14.75 12.88
N VAL A 16 -5.79 -15.98 12.61
CA VAL A 16 -6.36 -16.82 13.70
C VAL A 16 -5.42 -17.88 14.30
N ASN A 17 -4.22 -18.18 13.78
CA ASN A 17 -3.36 -19.20 14.44
C ASN A 17 -1.88 -18.84 14.53
N ASN A 18 -1.50 -18.45 15.75
CA ASN A 18 -0.18 -18.02 16.22
C ASN A 18 0.98 -19.02 15.93
N CYS A 19 2.15 -18.44 15.65
CA CYS A 19 3.50 -19.01 15.56
C CYS A 19 3.82 -20.08 14.48
N TYR A 20 2.90 -20.97 14.10
CA TYR A 20 3.25 -22.09 13.21
C TYR A 20 3.32 -21.72 11.71
N VAL A 21 2.59 -20.69 11.30
CA VAL A 21 2.59 -20.21 9.90
C VAL A 21 3.83 -19.34 9.62
N TYR A 22 4.29 -18.58 10.63
CA TYR A 22 5.47 -17.70 10.52
C TYR A 22 6.75 -18.46 10.16
N SER A 23 6.99 -19.61 10.79
CA SER A 23 8.22 -20.39 10.55
C SER A 23 8.28 -20.96 9.13
N ARG A 24 7.14 -21.39 8.57
CA ARG A 24 7.04 -21.89 7.19
C ARG A 24 7.05 -20.80 6.13
N ALA A 25 6.49 -19.62 6.41
CA ALA A 25 6.58 -18.47 5.51
C ALA A 25 8.04 -18.02 5.37
N LEU A 26 8.78 -17.91 6.48
CA LEU A 26 10.19 -17.55 6.52
C LEU A 26 11.09 -18.53 5.76
N THR A 27 10.89 -19.85 5.91
CA THR A 27 11.69 -20.84 5.16
C THR A 27 11.38 -20.82 3.66
N PHE A 28 10.13 -20.50 3.29
CA PHE A 28 9.73 -20.39 1.89
C PHE A 28 10.30 -19.13 1.22
N THR A 29 10.35 -17.99 1.94
CA THR A 29 11.03 -16.78 1.47
C THR A 29 12.54 -16.99 1.38
N GLU A 30 13.18 -17.63 2.35
CA GLU A 30 14.64 -17.91 2.30
C GLU A 30 15.03 -18.75 1.07
N GLN A 31 14.29 -19.82 0.77
CA GLN A 31 14.55 -20.64 -0.42
C GLN A 31 14.30 -19.88 -1.75
N GLN A 32 13.29 -19.03 -1.79
CA GLN A 32 13.05 -18.18 -2.97
C GLN A 32 14.12 -17.11 -3.13
N ILE A 33 14.61 -16.51 -2.03
CA ILE A 33 15.71 -15.56 -2.01
C ILE A 33 17.01 -16.21 -2.52
N GLU A 34 17.32 -17.44 -2.09
CA GLU A 34 18.52 -18.17 -2.51
C GLU A 34 18.49 -18.57 -3.99
N LEU A 35 17.31 -18.94 -4.52
CA LEU A 35 17.09 -19.13 -5.96
C LEU A 35 17.20 -17.82 -6.75
N CYS A 36 16.84 -16.71 -6.12
CA CYS A 36 16.87 -15.38 -6.72
C CYS A 36 18.28 -14.78 -6.82
N ILE A 37 19.11 -14.97 -5.80
CA ILE A 37 20.50 -14.48 -5.74
C ILE A 37 21.37 -15.07 -6.87
N ASN A 38 21.03 -16.26 -7.36
CA ASN A 38 21.78 -16.94 -8.43
C ASN A 38 21.40 -16.49 -9.86
N GLN A 39 20.48 -15.54 -10.01
CA GLN A 39 20.13 -14.93 -11.30
C GLN A 39 20.22 -13.41 -11.23
N ASP A 40 20.59 -12.76 -12.33
CA ASP A 40 20.53 -11.30 -12.47
C ASP A 40 19.06 -10.88 -12.59
N ILE A 41 18.36 -10.85 -11.46
CA ILE A 41 16.92 -10.63 -11.41
C ILE A 41 16.64 -9.17 -11.68
N LYS A 42 16.01 -8.92 -12.82
CA LYS A 42 15.41 -7.64 -13.13
C LYS A 42 14.29 -7.36 -12.12
N ARG A 43 14.53 -6.40 -11.23
CA ARG A 43 13.54 -5.93 -10.25
C ARG A 43 12.57 -4.97 -10.93
N GLN A 44 11.28 -5.16 -10.71
CA GLN A 44 10.23 -4.27 -11.18
C GLN A 44 10.15 -3.06 -10.23
N PRO A 45 10.35 -1.82 -10.72
CA PRO A 45 10.19 -0.64 -9.90
C PRO A 45 8.73 -0.45 -9.50
N VAL A 46 8.51 -0.17 -8.22
CA VAL A 46 7.19 0.02 -7.61
C VAL A 46 7.17 1.30 -6.77
N ILE A 47 6.07 2.05 -6.86
CA ILE A 47 5.68 3.08 -5.87
C ILE A 47 4.52 2.52 -5.04
N ILE A 48 4.56 2.71 -3.73
CA ILE A 48 3.45 2.36 -2.83
C ILE A 48 2.81 3.65 -2.34
N ASP A 49 1.52 3.86 -2.60
CA ASP A 49 0.73 5.01 -2.14
C ASP A 49 -0.30 4.52 -1.13
N THR A 50 -0.16 4.89 0.14
CA THR A 50 -0.89 4.30 1.27
C THR A 50 -1.63 5.36 2.08
N ASP A 51 -2.79 5.02 2.64
CA ASP A 51 -3.45 5.84 3.66
C ASP A 51 -3.15 5.37 5.09
N THR A 52 -2.23 4.42 5.23
CA THR A 52 -1.64 3.94 6.49
C THR A 52 -2.65 3.26 7.41
N ASP A 53 -3.48 2.37 6.87
CA ASP A 53 -4.18 1.38 7.71
C ASP A 53 -3.22 0.27 8.17
N VAL A 54 -3.68 -0.59 9.09
CA VAL A 54 -2.91 -1.72 9.63
C VAL A 54 -2.53 -2.71 8.53
N ASP A 55 -3.43 -3.04 7.61
CA ASP A 55 -3.16 -3.94 6.49
C ASP A 55 -2.19 -3.34 5.47
N ASP A 56 -2.23 -2.02 5.26
CA ASP A 56 -1.26 -1.30 4.43
C ASP A 56 0.18 -1.47 4.93
N LEU A 57 0.39 -1.33 6.24
CA LEU A 57 1.72 -1.52 6.83
C LEU A 57 2.24 -2.93 6.60
N TRP A 58 1.39 -3.95 6.72
CA TRP A 58 1.78 -5.33 6.42
C TRP A 58 2.02 -5.56 4.93
N ALA A 59 1.25 -4.91 4.04
CA ALA A 59 1.51 -4.94 2.61
C ALA A 59 2.86 -4.31 2.26
N ILE A 60 3.21 -3.18 2.88
CA ILE A 60 4.53 -2.54 2.75
C ILE A 60 5.63 -3.52 3.19
N HIS A 61 5.51 -4.12 4.37
CA HIS A 61 6.49 -5.08 4.86
C HIS A 61 6.66 -6.26 3.91
N TYR A 62 5.56 -6.81 3.39
CA TYR A 62 5.60 -7.91 2.42
C TYR A 62 6.35 -7.49 1.15
N ILE A 63 5.95 -6.37 0.53
CA ILE A 63 6.53 -5.91 -0.74
C ILE A 63 8.01 -5.56 -0.62
N LEU A 64 8.45 -4.96 0.51
CA LEU A 64 9.86 -4.69 0.78
C LEU A 64 10.73 -5.96 0.79
N ASN A 65 10.13 -7.12 1.09
CA ASN A 65 10.82 -8.41 1.13
C ASN A 65 10.70 -9.22 -0.18
N VAL A 66 10.05 -8.69 -1.22
CA VAL A 66 9.93 -9.38 -2.53
C VAL A 66 11.21 -9.14 -3.36
N PRO A 67 12.03 -10.16 -3.65
CA PRO A 67 13.33 -9.96 -4.31
C PRO A 67 13.23 -9.37 -5.72
N THR A 68 12.12 -9.62 -6.40
CA THR A 68 11.84 -9.17 -7.77
C THR A 68 11.22 -7.79 -7.85
N VAL A 69 11.03 -7.09 -6.73
CA VAL A 69 10.42 -5.74 -6.67
C VAL A 69 11.44 -4.77 -6.12
N ASP A 70 11.52 -3.57 -6.70
CA ASP A 70 12.34 -2.46 -6.23
C ASP A 70 11.43 -1.28 -5.83
N VAL A 71 11.24 -1.09 -4.52
CA VAL A 71 10.38 -0.02 -4.02
C VAL A 71 11.13 1.30 -4.11
N LEU A 72 10.70 2.17 -5.04
CA LEU A 72 11.34 3.46 -5.30
C LEU A 72 10.95 4.53 -4.27
N ALA A 73 9.68 4.51 -3.85
CA ALA A 73 9.12 5.47 -2.91
C ALA A 73 7.90 4.87 -2.21
N ILE A 74 7.68 5.30 -0.97
CA ILE A 74 6.40 5.16 -0.27
C ILE A 74 5.81 6.56 -0.15
N THR A 75 4.54 6.73 -0.50
CA THR A 75 3.82 7.98 -0.36
C THR A 75 2.62 7.79 0.54
N THR A 76 2.33 8.80 1.36
CA THR A 76 1.16 8.78 2.23
C THR A 76 0.07 9.71 1.73
N VAL A 77 -1.18 9.30 1.84
CA VAL A 77 -2.35 10.12 1.53
C VAL A 77 -3.19 10.32 2.79
N GLY A 78 -3.46 11.58 3.14
CA GLY A 78 -3.98 11.95 4.44
C GLY A 78 -5.51 11.92 4.57
N ASN A 79 -6.22 11.39 3.59
CA ASN A 79 -7.69 11.38 3.52
C ASN A 79 -8.29 9.96 3.47
N GLY A 80 -7.59 8.98 4.05
CA GLY A 80 -8.07 7.60 4.21
C GLY A 80 -8.07 7.16 5.68
N TYR A 81 -7.63 5.92 5.96
CA TYR A 81 -7.77 5.24 7.26
C TYR A 81 -6.77 5.64 8.37
N SER A 82 -5.97 6.68 8.15
CA SER A 82 -5.20 7.33 9.22
C SER A 82 -5.42 8.83 9.23
N LYS A 83 -5.13 9.47 10.37
CA LYS A 83 -5.25 10.92 10.45
C LYS A 83 -4.18 11.59 9.57
N PRO A 84 -4.53 12.67 8.84
CA PRO A 84 -3.61 13.30 7.88
C PRO A 84 -2.23 13.66 8.44
N PHE A 85 -2.16 14.09 9.70
CA PHE A 85 -0.91 14.47 10.35
C PHE A 85 -0.08 13.30 10.87
N TYR A 86 -0.67 12.10 10.99
CA TYR A 86 -0.03 10.92 11.58
C TYR A 86 0.38 9.88 10.54
N SER A 87 -0.32 9.81 9.41
CA SER A 87 -0.07 8.85 8.31
C SER A 87 1.43 8.70 7.99
N GLY A 88 2.08 9.82 7.68
CA GLY A 88 3.51 9.84 7.35
C GLY A 88 4.42 9.35 8.50
N SER A 89 4.18 9.83 9.71
CA SER A 89 4.98 9.44 10.89
C SER A 89 4.77 7.98 11.28
N ASN A 90 3.55 7.46 11.07
CA ASN A 90 3.20 6.06 11.30
C ASN A 90 3.99 5.16 10.34
N VAL A 91 4.04 5.49 9.04
CA VAL A 91 4.89 4.76 8.07
C VAL A 91 6.36 4.81 8.47
N LEU A 92 6.90 5.97 8.81
CA LEU A 92 8.31 6.08 9.23
C LEU A 92 8.62 5.24 10.47
N THR A 93 7.74 5.32 11.48
CA THR A 93 7.86 4.54 12.72
C THR A 93 7.80 3.05 12.44
N PHE A 94 6.89 2.63 11.55
CA PHE A 94 6.78 1.24 11.13
C PHE A 94 8.05 0.75 10.43
N LEU A 95 8.59 1.54 9.48
CA LEU A 95 9.84 1.22 8.79
C LEU A 95 11.00 1.07 9.78
N ASP A 96 11.07 1.91 10.81
CA ASP A 96 12.09 1.79 11.86
C ASP A 96 11.93 0.51 12.68
N LEU A 97 10.70 0.17 13.08
CA LEU A 97 10.39 -1.05 13.82
C LEU A 97 10.79 -2.33 13.07
N ILE A 98 10.67 -2.35 11.74
CA ILE A 98 11.05 -3.49 10.90
C ILE A 98 12.51 -3.43 10.42
N GLY A 99 13.30 -2.44 10.85
CA GLY A 99 14.71 -2.30 10.47
C GLY A 99 14.95 -1.77 9.05
N CYS A 100 13.97 -1.08 8.45
CA CYS A 100 13.98 -0.55 7.10
C CYS A 100 13.93 1.00 7.03
N SER A 101 14.27 1.71 8.12
CA SER A 101 14.13 3.17 8.21
C SER A 101 14.90 3.98 7.17
N ASN A 102 15.94 3.41 6.56
CA ASN A 102 16.73 4.06 5.49
C ASN A 102 16.59 3.37 4.13
N SER A 103 15.63 2.45 3.97
CA SER A 103 15.51 1.62 2.78
C SER A 103 14.80 2.34 1.62
N VAL A 104 13.86 3.23 1.91
CA VAL A 104 12.98 3.87 0.92
C VAL A 104 12.60 5.29 1.36
N ALA A 105 12.51 6.23 0.42
CA ALA A 105 12.04 7.58 0.69
C ALA A 105 10.53 7.61 0.95
N VAL A 106 10.11 8.32 2.01
CA VAL A 106 8.69 8.49 2.39
C VAL A 106 8.21 9.92 2.09
N GLY A 107 7.28 10.09 1.16
CA GLY A 107 6.73 11.38 0.78
C GLY A 107 5.35 11.63 1.38
N TYR A 108 5.14 12.80 1.98
CA TYR A 108 3.83 13.14 2.56
C TYR A 108 2.95 13.81 1.52
N GLY A 109 1.73 13.31 1.37
CA GLY A 109 0.79 13.76 0.36
C GLY A 109 -0.28 14.69 0.87
N VAL A 110 -1.35 14.79 0.10
CA VAL A 110 -2.45 15.71 0.38
C VAL A 110 -3.34 15.18 1.49
N ASN A 111 -3.86 16.10 2.31
CA ASN A 111 -4.71 15.78 3.46
C ASN A 111 -6.20 15.78 3.13
N LEU A 112 -6.59 16.24 1.93
CA LEU A 112 -7.97 16.42 1.51
C LEU A 112 -8.17 15.75 0.14
N PRO A 113 -9.35 15.14 -0.10
CA PRO A 113 -9.69 14.59 -1.41
C PRO A 113 -9.84 15.68 -2.47
N LEU A 114 -9.72 15.32 -3.75
CA LEU A 114 -9.97 16.26 -4.85
C LEU A 114 -11.45 16.63 -4.93
N MET A 115 -12.33 15.70 -4.57
CA MET A 115 -13.77 15.93 -4.50
C MET A 115 -14.32 15.51 -3.13
N SER A 116 -15.25 16.28 -2.58
CA SER A 116 -15.97 15.85 -1.38
C SER A 116 -16.85 14.65 -1.72
N SER A 117 -16.60 13.51 -1.09
CA SER A 117 -17.43 12.31 -1.21
C SER A 117 -18.70 12.38 -0.35
N GLY A 118 -18.78 13.32 0.59
CA GLY A 118 -19.79 13.34 1.66
C GLY A 118 -19.61 12.21 2.69
N PHE A 119 -18.68 11.28 2.44
CA PHE A 119 -18.32 10.21 3.35
C PHE A 119 -17.29 10.72 4.36
N VAL A 120 -17.55 10.45 5.64
CA VAL A 120 -16.67 10.82 6.76
C VAL A 120 -16.35 9.55 7.53
N ILE A 121 -15.07 9.20 7.61
CA ILE A 121 -14.62 8.09 8.43
C ILE A 121 -14.77 8.50 9.91
N PRO A 122 -15.48 7.71 10.73
CA PRO A 122 -15.57 7.96 12.17
C PRO A 122 -14.18 8.10 12.81
N SER A 123 -13.97 9.14 13.62
CA SER A 123 -12.68 9.41 14.26
C SER A 123 -12.16 8.23 15.08
N SER A 124 -13.06 7.46 15.70
CA SER A 124 -12.70 6.26 16.48
C SER A 124 -12.04 5.15 15.65
N LEU A 125 -12.29 5.10 14.34
CA LEU A 125 -11.61 4.17 13.43
C LEU A 125 -10.22 4.70 13.06
N LEU A 126 -10.08 6.01 12.83
CA LEU A 126 -8.80 6.64 12.56
C LEU A 126 -7.83 6.58 13.76
N ASP A 127 -8.37 6.55 14.98
CA ASP A 127 -7.58 6.44 16.22
C ASP A 127 -6.88 5.09 16.39
N VAL A 128 -7.37 4.02 15.73
CA VAL A 128 -6.87 2.64 15.93
C VAL A 128 -5.41 2.54 15.53
N ILE A 129 -5.07 2.98 14.32
CA ILE A 129 -3.69 2.90 13.83
C ILE A 129 -2.77 3.85 14.60
N ASP A 130 -3.20 5.08 14.88
CA ASP A 130 -2.40 6.05 15.61
C ASP A 130 -2.06 5.52 17.01
N SER A 131 -3.02 4.90 17.68
CA SER A 131 -2.84 4.28 19.00
C SER A 131 -1.92 3.06 18.93
N TYR A 132 -2.11 2.21 17.91
CA TYR A 132 -1.27 1.04 17.68
C TYR A 132 0.19 1.42 17.44
N MET A 133 0.43 2.39 16.56
CA MET A 133 1.78 2.86 16.22
C MET A 133 2.44 3.60 17.39
N THR A 134 1.67 4.39 18.14
CA THR A 134 2.17 5.02 19.38
C THR A 134 2.64 3.95 20.36
N ALA A 135 1.80 2.94 20.65
CA ALA A 135 2.16 1.87 21.57
C ALA A 135 3.38 1.06 21.07
N ALA A 136 3.44 0.77 19.78
CA ALA A 136 4.57 0.07 19.17
C ALA A 136 5.87 0.88 19.27
N SER A 137 5.82 2.19 19.06
CA SER A 137 6.99 3.07 19.18
C SER A 137 7.59 3.06 20.59
N CYS A 138 6.75 2.98 21.64
CA CYS A 138 7.19 2.92 23.02
C CYS A 138 7.98 1.64 23.37
N LEU A 139 7.82 0.58 22.57
CA LEU A 139 8.55 -0.68 22.75
C LEU A 139 9.93 -0.66 22.08
N ASN A 140 10.18 0.29 21.18
CA ASN A 140 11.41 0.38 20.41
C ASN A 140 12.50 1.13 21.19
N GLN A 141 13.28 0.38 21.97
CA GLN A 141 14.42 0.92 22.73
C GLN A 141 15.56 1.45 21.83
N SER A 142 15.56 1.08 20.54
CA SER A 142 16.54 1.51 19.54
C SER A 142 15.94 2.50 18.53
N ALA A 143 14.79 3.11 18.86
CA ALA A 143 14.09 4.01 17.96
C ALA A 143 15.01 5.11 17.43
N ASN A 144 15.05 5.26 16.11
CA ASN A 144 15.84 6.31 15.49
C ASN A 144 15.15 7.66 15.71
N ILE A 145 15.74 8.51 16.55
CA ILE A 145 15.18 9.82 16.94
C ILE A 145 15.13 10.84 15.79
N PHE A 146 15.68 10.49 14.62
CA PHE A 146 15.75 11.35 13.44
C PHE A 146 15.12 10.73 12.21
N LEU A 147 14.02 10.00 12.35
CA LEU A 147 13.20 9.63 11.19
C LEU A 147 12.71 10.91 10.52
N GLN A 148 13.18 11.16 9.29
CA GLN A 148 12.78 12.31 8.50
C GLN A 148 12.09 11.83 7.24
N PRO A 149 10.95 12.44 6.88
CA PRO A 149 10.37 12.21 5.57
C PRO A 149 11.34 12.70 4.48
N SER A 150 11.05 12.28 3.26
CA SER A 150 11.65 12.86 2.07
C SER A 150 11.49 14.39 2.07
N PRO A 151 12.49 15.15 1.59
CA PRO A 151 12.33 16.59 1.36
C PRO A 151 11.33 16.90 0.23
N PHE A 152 10.96 15.91 -0.56
CA PHE A 152 9.95 16.00 -1.61
C PHE A 152 8.59 15.51 -1.09
N SER A 153 7.52 16.22 -1.47
CA SER A 153 6.14 15.78 -1.25
C SER A 153 5.84 14.44 -1.94
N ALA A 154 4.73 13.80 -1.58
CA ALA A 154 4.26 12.59 -2.27
C ALA A 154 4.15 12.79 -3.78
N ILE A 155 3.50 13.89 -4.20
CA ILE A 155 3.28 14.22 -5.62
C ILE A 155 4.61 14.40 -6.35
N GLU A 156 5.58 15.07 -5.73
CA GLU A 156 6.92 15.23 -6.29
C GLU A 156 7.67 13.89 -6.37
N LEU A 157 7.62 13.07 -5.32
CA LEU A 157 8.25 11.74 -5.32
C LEU A 157 7.67 10.82 -6.39
N ILE A 158 6.35 10.84 -6.59
CA ILE A 158 5.67 10.07 -7.66
C ILE A 158 6.23 10.53 -9.01
N LYS A 159 6.22 11.84 -9.30
CA LYS A 159 6.70 12.39 -10.56
C LYS A 159 8.19 12.10 -10.78
N LEU A 160 9.04 12.27 -9.76
CA LEU A 160 10.48 12.00 -9.85
C LEU A 160 10.76 10.52 -10.11
N SER A 161 10.10 9.63 -9.37
CA SER A 161 10.24 8.18 -9.53
C SER A 161 9.85 7.73 -10.94
N LEU A 162 8.72 8.22 -11.46
CA LEU A 162 8.26 7.93 -12.84
C LEU A 162 9.21 8.51 -13.91
N LYS A 163 9.68 9.74 -13.71
CA LYS A 163 10.53 10.45 -14.67
C LYS A 163 11.91 9.79 -14.82
N TYR A 164 12.53 9.43 -13.70
CA TYR A 164 13.91 8.90 -13.68
C TYR A 164 14.00 7.39 -13.84
N SER A 165 12.89 6.66 -13.74
CA SER A 165 12.88 5.22 -14.03
C SER A 165 13.18 4.94 -15.50
N LYS A 166 14.03 3.92 -15.73
CA LYS A 166 14.42 3.45 -17.07
C LYS A 166 13.34 2.57 -17.72
N ILE A 167 12.44 2.01 -16.93
CA ILE A 167 11.33 1.15 -17.35
C ILE A 167 10.02 1.62 -16.71
N PRO A 168 8.85 1.22 -17.23
CA PRO A 168 7.58 1.58 -16.59
C PRO A 168 7.53 1.18 -15.11
N VAL A 169 6.99 2.06 -14.28
CA VAL A 169 6.91 1.88 -12.82
C VAL A 169 5.50 1.42 -12.45
N ASP A 170 5.41 0.32 -11.73
CA ASP A 170 4.15 -0.16 -11.20
C ASP A 170 3.76 0.67 -9.98
N ILE A 171 2.47 0.88 -9.76
CA ILE A 171 1.98 1.69 -8.64
C ILE A 171 0.97 0.85 -7.86
N LEU A 172 1.22 0.67 -6.57
CA LEU A 172 0.33 0.02 -5.62
C LEU A 172 -0.37 1.08 -4.79
N VAL A 173 -1.64 1.32 -5.07
CA VAL A 173 -2.49 2.29 -4.37
C VAL A 173 -3.30 1.55 -3.30
N LEU A 174 -2.92 1.73 -2.05
CA LEU A 174 -3.56 1.12 -0.90
C LEU A 174 -4.56 2.08 -0.22
N GLY A 175 -4.35 3.39 -0.37
CA GLY A 175 -5.28 4.43 0.07
C GLY A 175 -6.13 5.02 -1.05
N THR A 176 -6.61 6.26 -0.87
CA THR A 176 -7.32 7.00 -1.92
C THR A 176 -6.40 7.37 -3.08
N MET A 177 -6.95 7.50 -4.29
CA MET A 177 -6.18 7.82 -5.50
C MET A 177 -5.75 9.30 -5.59
N THR A 178 -5.96 10.10 -4.55
CA THR A 178 -5.81 11.56 -4.57
C THR A 178 -4.41 12.00 -4.99
N ASN A 179 -3.36 11.38 -4.45
CA ASN A 179 -1.97 11.69 -4.80
C ASN A 179 -1.68 11.38 -6.28
N ILE A 180 -2.10 10.21 -6.76
CA ILE A 180 -1.90 9.76 -8.14
C ILE A 180 -2.66 10.66 -9.12
N ALA A 181 -3.92 10.96 -8.82
CA ALA A 181 -4.76 11.83 -9.63
C ALA A 181 -4.18 13.25 -9.70
N THR A 182 -3.69 13.78 -8.57
CA THR A 182 -3.03 15.09 -8.53
C THR A 182 -1.75 15.11 -9.37
N ALA A 183 -0.88 14.10 -9.23
CA ALA A 183 0.35 14.00 -10.00
C ALA A 183 0.08 13.95 -11.52
N ILE A 184 -0.92 13.17 -11.95
CA ILE A 184 -1.34 13.09 -13.36
C ILE A 184 -1.95 14.41 -13.85
N SER A 185 -2.72 15.10 -13.01
CA SER A 185 -3.31 16.40 -13.33
C SER A 185 -2.23 17.46 -13.55
N GLU A 186 -1.19 17.46 -12.72
CA GLU A 186 -0.05 18.38 -12.83
C GLU A 186 0.87 18.08 -14.02
N ASP A 187 1.12 16.80 -14.33
CA ASP A 187 1.96 16.39 -15.46
C ASP A 187 1.43 15.13 -16.13
N ARG A 188 0.64 15.31 -17.20
CA ARG A 188 0.08 14.19 -17.97
C ARG A 188 1.13 13.34 -18.68
N SER A 189 2.36 13.83 -18.88
CA SER A 189 3.41 13.07 -19.57
C SER A 189 3.83 11.82 -18.79
N ILE A 190 3.65 11.84 -17.46
CA ILE A 190 3.99 10.72 -16.58
C ILE A 190 3.13 9.47 -16.82
N ILE A 191 1.94 9.62 -17.43
CA ILE A 191 1.05 8.47 -17.73
C ILE A 191 1.79 7.41 -18.57
N SER A 192 2.61 7.85 -19.53
CA SER A 192 3.40 6.95 -20.38
C SER A 192 4.50 6.17 -19.64
N LYS A 193 4.80 6.56 -18.40
CA LYS A 193 5.79 5.94 -17.51
C LYS A 193 5.17 4.99 -16.49
N ILE A 194 3.85 4.98 -16.35
CA ILE A 194 3.14 4.07 -15.45
C ILE A 194 3.05 2.70 -16.13
N GLY A 195 3.46 1.66 -15.41
CA GLY A 195 3.26 0.27 -15.78
C GLY A 195 1.85 -0.18 -15.39
N THR A 196 1.77 -1.11 -14.45
CA THR A 196 0.51 -1.59 -13.89
C THR A 196 0.12 -0.76 -12.66
N LEU A 197 -1.14 -0.31 -12.63
CA LEU A 197 -1.74 0.31 -11.47
C LEU A 197 -2.58 -0.74 -10.72
N TYR A 198 -2.12 -1.13 -9.54
CA TYR A 198 -2.86 -1.96 -8.60
C TYR A 198 -3.53 -1.04 -7.59
N PHE A 199 -4.82 -1.23 -7.28
CA PHE A 199 -5.48 -0.43 -6.26
C PHE A 199 -6.37 -1.30 -5.37
N SER A 200 -6.35 -0.99 -4.07
CA SER A 200 -7.26 -1.55 -3.08
C SER A 200 -8.56 -0.74 -3.09
N GLY A 201 -9.70 -1.40 -3.20
CA GLY A 201 -11.01 -0.74 -3.11
C GLY A 201 -11.82 -0.67 -4.40
N GLY A 202 -13.02 -0.12 -4.30
CA GLY A 202 -14.05 -0.15 -5.33
C GLY A 202 -15.10 -1.25 -5.11
N GLN A 203 -16.33 -1.00 -5.54
CA GLN A 203 -17.39 -2.00 -5.59
C GLN A 203 -17.55 -2.51 -7.02
N PHE A 204 -17.45 -3.82 -7.20
CA PHE A 204 -17.96 -4.45 -8.41
C PHE A 204 -19.47 -4.59 -8.28
N LYS A 205 -20.23 -3.91 -9.14
CA LYS A 205 -21.68 -4.12 -9.23
C LYS A 205 -21.90 -5.57 -9.68
N SER A 206 -22.38 -6.41 -8.76
CA SER A 206 -22.77 -7.83 -8.89
C SER A 206 -22.50 -8.54 -10.24
N ILE A 207 -21.82 -9.70 -10.14
CA ILE A 207 -21.53 -10.69 -11.19
C ILE A 207 -22.74 -11.10 -12.04
N ASN A 208 -23.98 -10.82 -11.62
CA ASN A 208 -25.18 -11.08 -12.43
C ASN A 208 -25.22 -10.31 -13.76
N SER A 209 -24.30 -9.36 -13.98
CA SER A 209 -24.17 -8.64 -15.25
C SER A 209 -23.13 -9.25 -16.22
N TYR A 210 -22.29 -10.20 -15.77
CA TYR A 210 -21.24 -10.83 -16.59
C TYR A 210 -21.02 -12.31 -16.21
N PRO A 211 -21.75 -13.26 -16.82
CA PRO A 211 -21.81 -14.67 -16.40
C PRO A 211 -20.55 -15.51 -16.67
N SER A 212 -19.40 -14.92 -17.00
CA SER A 212 -18.22 -15.66 -17.46
C SER A 212 -16.95 -15.48 -16.62
N LEU A 213 -16.99 -14.81 -15.47
CA LEU A 213 -15.79 -14.60 -14.64
C LEU A 213 -15.92 -15.31 -13.29
N VAL A 214 -15.32 -16.51 -13.26
CA VAL A 214 -14.87 -17.31 -12.10
C VAL A 214 -15.99 -17.90 -11.20
N PRO A 215 -16.31 -19.22 -11.30
CA PRO A 215 -17.51 -19.79 -10.69
C PRO A 215 -17.55 -19.93 -9.15
N ASN A 216 -16.52 -19.55 -8.38
CA ASN A 216 -16.41 -19.96 -6.98
C ASN A 216 -15.75 -18.91 -6.06
N LEU A 217 -16.08 -17.63 -6.21
CA LEU A 217 -15.70 -16.65 -5.18
C LEU A 217 -16.77 -16.61 -4.09
N THR A 218 -16.45 -17.10 -2.90
CA THR A 218 -17.25 -16.85 -1.71
C THR A 218 -17.16 -15.36 -1.39
N ILE A 219 -18.27 -14.64 -1.51
CA ILE A 219 -18.34 -13.23 -1.11
C ILE A 219 -18.28 -13.20 0.42
N VAL A 220 -17.14 -12.75 0.95
CA VAL A 220 -17.03 -12.39 2.37
C VAL A 220 -17.59 -10.98 2.48
N ASN A 221 -18.76 -10.83 3.09
CA ASN A 221 -19.31 -9.52 3.41
C ASN A 221 -18.34 -8.84 4.40
N TYR A 222 -17.60 -7.84 3.93
CA TYR A 222 -16.90 -6.94 4.83
C TYR A 222 -17.95 -6.12 5.58
N PRO A 223 -17.71 -5.75 6.85
CA PRO A 223 -18.67 -5.00 7.66
C PRO A 223 -19.09 -3.65 7.06
N TYR A 224 -18.34 -3.12 6.09
CA TYR A 224 -18.70 -1.91 5.35
C TYR A 224 -19.66 -2.14 4.17
N SER A 225 -19.79 -3.38 3.67
CA SER A 225 -20.55 -3.69 2.45
C SER A 225 -22.07 -3.71 2.61
N GLU A 226 -22.59 -3.79 3.85
CA GLU A 226 -24.03 -3.81 4.11
C GLU A 226 -24.63 -2.41 4.37
N GLU A 227 -23.82 -1.44 4.81
CA GLU A 227 -24.30 -0.09 5.17
C GLU A 227 -23.87 1.01 4.17
N THR A 228 -22.82 0.81 3.37
CA THR A 228 -22.36 1.80 2.39
C THR A 228 -22.77 1.34 0.98
N THR A 229 -23.76 2.00 0.38
CA THR A 229 -24.11 1.85 -1.06
C THR A 229 -22.97 2.29 -2.01
N ASP A 230 -21.88 2.73 -1.41
CA ASP A 230 -20.78 3.46 -1.98
C ASP A 230 -19.50 2.74 -1.51
N GLY A 231 -18.62 2.41 -2.46
CA GLY A 231 -17.54 1.44 -2.23
C GLY A 231 -16.50 1.84 -1.21
N SER A 232 -15.49 0.96 -1.04
CA SER A 232 -14.29 1.29 -0.26
C SER A 232 -13.82 2.72 -0.60
N PRO A 233 -13.50 3.54 0.42
CA PRO A 233 -13.22 4.96 0.22
C PRO A 233 -11.98 5.22 -0.65
N ASN A 234 -11.16 4.20 -0.83
CA ASN A 234 -9.98 4.21 -1.68
C ASN A 234 -10.31 4.46 -3.17
N ALA A 235 -11.55 4.19 -3.58
CA ALA A 235 -12.03 4.49 -4.93
C ALA A 235 -12.45 5.95 -5.15
N TYR A 236 -12.49 6.79 -4.10
CA TYR A 236 -12.75 8.22 -4.25
C TYR A 236 -11.47 8.97 -4.67
N LEU A 237 -11.66 9.94 -5.57
CA LEU A 237 -10.63 10.85 -6.10
C LEU A 237 -10.53 12.13 -5.28
#